data_AF-A0AAW8IBI8-F1
#
_entry.id   AF-A0AAW8IBI8-F1
#
_cell.length_a   1.000
_cell.length_b   1.000
_cell.length_c   1.000
_cell.angle_alpha   90.00
_cell.angle_beta   90.00
_cell.angle_gamma   90.00
#
_symmetry.space_group_name_H-M   'P 1'
#
loop_
_entity.id
_entity.type
_entity.pdbx_description
1 polymer ?
#
loop_
_entity_poly.entity_id
_entity_poly.type
_entity_poly.pdbx_seq_one_letter_code
_entity_poly.pdbx_strand_id
1 'polypeptide(L)'
;MKKLLISTVLLVGLSVSAYGQQRPPAPPHPSKAQLANSKASELDKRYRAEKKMILNHPVATKKMKNDQLKALNIRYQNEKKLLRSAR
;
A
#
# COMPACT_ATOMS: atom_id res chain seq x y z
N MET A 1 -35.15 -19.45 45.04
CA MET A 1 -35.20 -18.25 44.17
C MET A 1 -33.88 -17.48 44.05
N LYS A 2 -32.92 -17.60 44.99
CA LYS A 2 -31.61 -16.89 44.93
C LYS A 2 -30.74 -17.24 43.70
N LYS A 3 -30.86 -18.46 43.16
CA LYS A 3 -30.09 -18.94 42.00
C LYS A 3 -30.48 -18.27 40.68
N LEU A 4 -31.73 -17.79 40.56
CA LEU A 4 -32.20 -17.12 39.34
C LEU A 4 -31.60 -15.71 39.24
N LEU A 5 -31.57 -14.97 40.34
CA LEU A 5 -30.94 -13.64 40.40
C LEU A 5 -29.46 -13.67 40.01
N ILE A 6 -28.71 -14.67 40.47
CA ILE A 6 -27.29 -14.81 40.13
C ILE A 6 -27.12 -15.05 38.63
N SER A 7 -27.96 -15.89 38.02
CA SER A 7 -27.93 -16.16 36.58
C SER A 7 -28.29 -14.91 35.76
N THR A 8 -29.30 -14.16 36.19
CA THR A 8 -29.72 -12.93 35.49
C THR A 8 -28.66 -11.83 35.59
N VAL A 9 -28.00 -11.66 36.74
CA VAL A 9 -26.91 -10.69 36.89
C VAL A 9 -25.68 -11.09 36.06
N LEU A 10 -25.37 -12.40 35.96
CA LEU A 10 -24.29 -12.89 35.11
C LEU A 10 -24.60 -12.66 33.62
N LEU A 11 -25.81 -13.00 33.17
CA LEU A 11 -26.25 -12.80 31.78
C LEU A 11 -26.28 -11.32 31.39
N VAL A 12 -26.76 -10.45 32.26
CA VAL A 12 -26.80 -9.00 32.02
C VAL A 12 -25.39 -8.38 32.11
N GLY A 13 -24.54 -8.83 33.05
CA GLY A 13 -23.16 -8.37 33.14
C GLY A 13 -22.29 -8.77 31.93
N LEU A 14 -22.51 -9.97 31.38
CA LEU A 14 -21.82 -10.44 30.18
C LEU A 14 -22.31 -9.73 28.91
N SER A 15 -23.61 -9.43 28.78
CA SER A 15 -24.12 -8.74 27.59
C SER A 15 -23.61 -7.29 27.50
N VAL A 16 -23.55 -6.56 28.61
CA VAL A 16 -23.02 -5.18 28.64
C VAL A 16 -21.55 -5.12 28.25
N SER A 17 -20.76 -6.15 28.58
CA SER A 17 -19.33 -6.21 28.24
C SER A 17 -19.06 -6.41 26.75
N ALA A 18 -19.96 -7.11 26.03
CA ALA A 18 -19.81 -7.34 24.58
C ALA A 18 -20.23 -6.12 23.74
N TYR A 19 -21.27 -5.39 24.15
CA TYR A 19 -21.73 -4.17 23.45
C TYR A 19 -20.90 -2.92 23.78
N GLY A 20 -20.16 -2.93 24.90
CA GLY A 20 -19.27 -1.85 25.32
C GLY A 20 -17.86 -1.90 24.73
N GLN A 21 -17.51 -2.96 23.98
CA GLN A 21 -16.24 -3.01 23.25
C GLN A 21 -16.31 -2.02 22.08
N GLN A 22 -15.93 -0.77 22.35
CA GLN A 22 -15.63 0.22 21.31
C GLN A 22 -14.63 -0.42 20.34
N ARG A 23 -15.09 -0.62 19.10
CA ARG A 23 -14.23 -1.08 18.01
C ARG A 23 -13.06 -0.10 17.95
N PRO A 24 -11.80 -0.56 18.05
CA PRO A 24 -10.68 0.36 17.96
C PRO A 24 -10.84 1.20 16.69
N PRO A 25 -10.58 2.52 16.75
CA PRO A 25 -10.76 3.37 15.59
C PRO A 25 -9.99 2.76 14.42
N ALA A 26 -10.64 2.69 13.25
CA ALA A 26 -10.02 2.14 12.06
C ALA A 26 -8.65 2.81 11.85
N PRO A 27 -7.60 2.03 11.53
CA PRO A 27 -6.27 2.59 11.35
C PRO A 27 -6.34 3.74 10.33
N PRO A 28 -5.57 4.82 10.54
CA PRO A 28 -5.63 5.98 9.66
C PRO A 28 -5.28 5.54 8.24
N HIS A 29 -6.30 5.47 7.40
CA HIS A 29 -6.11 5.16 5.99
C HIS A 29 -5.46 6.38 5.32
N PRO A 30 -4.41 6.17 4.49
CA PRO A 30 -3.75 7.27 3.82
C PRO A 30 -4.74 7.99 2.90
N SER A 31 -4.63 9.32 2.84
CA SER A 31 -5.44 10.10 1.93
C SER A 31 -5.10 9.77 0.48
N LYS A 32 -6.04 10.01 -0.45
CA LYS A 32 -5.81 9.79 -1.90
C LYS A 32 -4.53 10.47 -2.38
N ALA A 33 -4.24 11.67 -1.87
CA ALA A 33 -3.02 12.41 -2.17
C ALA A 33 -1.75 11.72 -1.62
N GLN A 34 -1.80 11.20 -0.39
CA GLN A 34 -0.68 10.45 0.20
C GLN A 34 -0.41 9.16 -0.58
N LEU A 35 -1.45 8.45 -1.03
CA LEU A 35 -1.32 7.27 -1.87
C LEU A 35 -0.68 7.60 -3.23
N ALA A 36 -1.16 8.65 -3.91
CA ALA A 36 -0.61 9.08 -5.19
C ALA A 36 0.88 9.49 -5.07
N ASN A 37 1.23 10.25 -4.02
CA ASN A 37 2.61 10.66 -3.77
C ASN A 37 3.51 9.47 -3.42
N SER A 38 3.02 8.53 -2.61
CA SER A 38 3.74 7.29 -2.29
C SER A 38 4.02 6.48 -3.55
N LYS A 39 3.02 6.32 -4.42
CA LYS A 39 3.15 5.61 -5.70
C LYS A 39 4.11 6.30 -6.65
N ALA A 40 4.08 7.63 -6.75
CA ALA A 40 5.04 8.38 -7.55
C ALA A 40 6.49 8.17 -7.07
N SER A 41 6.71 8.21 -5.74
CA SER A 41 8.03 7.97 -5.14
C SER A 41 8.52 6.53 -5.37
N GLU A 42 7.62 5.54 -5.23
CA GLU A 42 7.93 4.13 -5.50
C GLU A 42 8.32 3.91 -6.97
N LEU A 43 7.58 4.52 -7.90
CA LEU A 43 7.85 4.48 -9.34
C LEU A 43 9.24 5.06 -9.67
N ASP A 44 9.59 6.23 -9.11
CA ASP A 44 10.90 6.84 -9.31
C ASP A 44 12.04 5.96 -8.77
N LYS A 45 11.84 5.31 -7.60
CA LYS A 45 12.82 4.38 -7.02
C LYS A 45 13.05 3.17 -7.94
N ARG A 46 11.97 2.56 -8.43
CA ARG A 46 12.02 1.41 -9.36
C ARG A 46 12.77 1.77 -10.64
N TYR A 47 12.44 2.92 -11.23
CA TYR A 47 13.13 3.42 -12.43
C TYR A 47 14.64 3.56 -12.22
N ARG A 48 15.06 4.17 -11.10
CA ARG A 48 16.49 4.36 -10.79
C ARG A 48 17.20 3.03 -10.56
N ALA A 49 16.57 2.11 -9.84
CA ALA A 49 17.11 0.78 -9.59
C ALA A 49 17.31 0.01 -10.90
N GLU A 50 16.29 -0.02 -11.76
CA GLU A 50 16.34 -0.74 -13.03
C GLU A 50 17.33 -0.12 -14.00
N LYS A 51 17.38 1.21 -14.09
CA LYS A 51 18.40 1.93 -14.86
C LYS A 51 19.80 1.53 -14.44
N LYS A 52 20.07 1.47 -13.12
CA LYS A 52 21.38 1.04 -12.59
C LYS A 52 21.69 -0.40 -12.97
N MET A 53 20.71 -1.31 -12.88
CA MET A 53 20.88 -2.72 -13.29
C MET A 53 21.22 -2.86 -14.77
N ILE A 54 20.52 -2.14 -15.66
CA ILE A 54 20.79 -2.15 -17.10
C ILE A 54 22.21 -1.66 -17.40
N LEU A 55 22.62 -0.55 -16.79
CA LEU A 55 23.95 0.02 -17.00
C LEU A 55 25.06 -0.92 -16.51
N ASN A 56 24.85 -1.54 -15.34
CA ASN A 56 25.82 -2.44 -14.72
C ASN A 56 25.76 -3.87 -15.27
N HIS A 57 24.92 -4.15 -16.27
CA HIS A 57 24.75 -5.51 -16.77
C HIS A 57 26.08 -6.05 -17.37
N PRO A 58 26.59 -7.20 -16.90
CA PRO A 58 27.95 -7.65 -17.21
C PRO A 58 28.12 -8.16 -18.65
N VAL A 59 27.08 -8.78 -19.21
CA VAL A 59 27.16 -9.46 -20.52
C VAL A 59 26.44 -8.68 -21.64
N ALA A 60 25.72 -7.60 -21.30
CA ALA A 60 24.89 -6.92 -22.28
C ALA A 60 25.73 -5.99 -23.16
N THR A 61 25.54 -6.08 -24.46
CA THR A 61 26.19 -5.16 -25.41
C THR A 61 25.66 -3.73 -25.23
N LYS A 62 26.43 -2.74 -25.69
CA LYS A 62 26.01 -1.32 -25.65
C LYS A 62 24.66 -1.10 -26.34
N LYS A 63 24.41 -1.77 -27.47
CA LYS A 63 23.14 -1.69 -28.20
C LYS A 63 21.98 -2.21 -27.34
N MET A 64 22.14 -3.39 -26.73
CA MET A 64 21.12 -3.97 -25.86
C MET A 64 20.81 -3.09 -24.66
N LYS A 65 21.83 -2.53 -23.99
CA LYS A 65 21.63 -1.58 -22.88
C LYS A 65 20.84 -0.35 -23.33
N ASN A 66 21.17 0.20 -24.50
CA ASN A 66 20.44 1.36 -25.03
C ASN A 66 18.98 1.02 -25.35
N ASP A 67 18.70 -0.14 -25.91
CA ASP A 67 17.34 -0.57 -26.23
C ASP A 67 16.52 -0.81 -24.95
N GLN A 68 17.12 -1.43 -23.94
CA GLN A 68 16.53 -1.59 -22.61
C GLN A 68 16.26 -0.23 -21.92
N LEU A 69 17.18 0.73 -22.02
CA LEU A 69 16.98 2.07 -21.47
C LEU A 69 15.83 2.81 -22.18
N LYS A 70 15.71 2.67 -23.50
CA LYS A 70 14.58 3.25 -24.25
C LYS A 70 13.25 2.63 -23.79
N ALA A 71 13.18 1.30 -23.71
CA ALA A 71 11.99 0.61 -23.22
C ALA A 71 11.62 1.04 -21.78
N LEU A 72 12.62 1.11 -20.89
CA LEU A 72 12.44 1.58 -19.52
C LEU A 72 11.88 3.02 -19.47
N ASN A 73 12.43 3.93 -20.27
CA ASN A 73 11.97 5.32 -20.33
C ASN A 73 10.52 5.42 -20.83
N ILE A 74 10.13 4.63 -21.83
CA ILE A 74 8.75 4.62 -22.35
C ILE A 74 7.78 4.16 -21.26
N ARG A 75 8.07 3.05 -20.57
CA ARG A 75 7.23 2.56 -19.47
C ARG A 75 7.11 3.59 -18.35
N TYR A 76 8.24 4.17 -17.93
CA TYR A 76 8.26 5.22 -16.90
C TYR A 76 7.37 6.41 -17.26
N GLN A 77 7.44 6.90 -18.50
CA GLN A 77 6.62 8.02 -18.93
C GLN A 77 5.13 7.66 -19.00
N ASN A 78 4.80 6.44 -19.44
CA ASN A 78 3.42 5.97 -19.50
C ASN A 78 2.81 5.85 -18.10
N GLU A 79 3.52 5.23 -17.16
CA GLU A 79 3.06 5.11 -15.77
C GLU A 79 2.95 6.49 -15.09
N LYS A 80 3.90 7.40 -15.35
CA LYS A 80 3.84 8.77 -14.82
C LYS A 80 2.63 9.55 -15.38
N LYS A 81 2.28 9.36 -16.65
CA LYS A 81 1.07 9.94 -17.24
C LYS A 81 -0.20 9.35 -16.60
N LEU A 82 -0.24 8.03 -16.39
CA LEU A 82 -1.35 7.34 -15.71
C LEU A 82 -1.54 7.85 -14.27
N LEU A 83 -0.46 8.02 -13.51
CA LEU A 83 -0.54 8.57 -12.15
C LEU A 83 -1.03 10.03 -12.15
N ARG A 84 -0.72 10.81 -13.20
CA ARG A 84 -1.23 12.17 -13.34
C ARG A 84 -2.71 12.20 -13.70
N SER A 85 -3.19 11.29 -14.54
CA SER A 85 -4.61 11.21 -14.88
C SER A 85 -5.47 10.64 -13.75
N ALA A 86 -4.88 9.83 -12.86
CA ALA A 86 -5.57 9.22 -11.72
C ALA A 86 -5.55 10.10 -10.45
N ARG A 87 -4.85 11.24 -10.49
CA ARG A 87 -4.75 12.20 -9.40
C ARG A 87 -5.88 13.23 -9.49
#